data_AF-A0A6M4AY11-F1
#
_entry.id   AF-A0A6M4AY11-F1
#
_cell.length_a   1.000
_cell.length_b   1.000
_cell.length_c   1.000
_cell.angle_alpha   90.00
_cell.angle_beta   90.00
_cell.angle_gamma   90.00
#
_symmetry.space_group_name_H-M   'P 1'
#
loop_
_entity.id
_entity.type
_entity.pdbx_description
1 polymer ?
#
loop_
_entity_poly.entity_id
_entity_poly.type
_entity_poly.pdbx_seq_one_letter_code
_entity_poly.pdbx_strand_id
1 'polypeptide(L)'
;MRAIPEGAPDNLGAAFAHINAVTAPTITDFKVMVLVEAAGQTLYDVSAEGTDHAGVKALLKDNGVEEMKHARRVSEVIRLLSGEDFPPPAREDNPYLTGHIPVATLTPEGLRKTAESEFNGDQLYATWAATIDHPEAAALLRQNGVEESDHGNRLLQAAALLEG
;
A
#
# COMPACT_ATOMS: atom_id res chain seq x y z
N MET A 1 -11.82 12.27 10.74
CA MET A 1 -10.79 12.50 9.70
C MET A 1 -9.53 13.07 10.32
N ARG A 2 -8.40 12.37 10.16
CA ARG A 2 -7.06 12.83 10.56
C ARG A 2 -6.57 13.94 9.62
N ALA A 3 -5.77 14.87 10.12
CA ALA A 3 -5.10 15.86 9.28
C ALA A 3 -3.96 15.23 8.47
N ILE A 4 -3.74 15.73 7.25
CA ILE A 4 -2.55 15.42 6.45
C ILE A 4 -1.32 16.00 7.19
N PRO A 5 -0.21 15.23 7.33
CA PRO A 5 1.02 15.74 7.93
C PRO A 5 1.54 16.99 7.21
N GLU A 6 2.18 17.91 7.95
CA GLU A 6 2.78 19.09 7.32
C GLU A 6 3.85 18.68 6.29
N GLY A 7 3.76 19.26 5.09
CA GLY A 7 4.66 18.95 3.97
C GLY A 7 4.32 17.65 3.21
N ALA A 8 3.30 16.89 3.62
CA ALA A 8 2.82 15.74 2.86
C ALA A 8 1.94 16.16 1.68
N PRO A 9 1.84 15.33 0.62
CA PRO A 9 0.96 15.61 -0.52
C PRO A 9 -0.52 15.70 -0.13
N ASP A 10 -1.28 16.51 -0.85
CA ASP A 10 -2.67 16.87 -0.50
C ASP A 10 -3.72 15.80 -0.85
N ASN A 11 -3.39 14.82 -1.69
CA ASN A 11 -4.32 13.79 -2.14
C ASN A 11 -3.60 12.47 -2.46
N LEU A 12 -4.39 11.40 -2.59
CA LEU A 12 -3.89 10.04 -2.78
C LEU A 12 -3.00 9.89 -4.04
N GLY A 13 -3.40 10.49 -5.16
CA GLY A 13 -2.63 10.42 -6.41
C GLY A 13 -1.27 11.09 -6.28
N ALA A 14 -1.22 12.26 -5.65
CA ALA A 14 0.02 12.97 -5.35
C ALA A 14 0.87 12.22 -4.31
N ALA A 15 0.26 11.56 -3.34
CA ALA A 15 0.94 10.71 -2.37
C ALA A 15 1.63 9.51 -3.04
N PHE A 16 0.94 8.79 -3.92
CA PHE A 16 1.55 7.72 -4.71
C PHE A 16 2.72 8.21 -5.57
N ALA A 17 2.54 9.33 -6.28
CA ALA A 17 3.60 9.89 -7.13
C ALA A 17 4.83 10.30 -6.31
N HIS A 18 4.62 10.90 -5.14
CA HIS A 18 5.67 11.29 -4.21
C HIS A 18 6.44 10.07 -3.70
N ILE A 19 5.75 9.07 -3.16
CA ILE A 19 6.36 7.89 -2.55
C ILE A 19 7.22 7.11 -3.56
N ASN A 20 6.74 6.96 -4.80
CA ASN A 20 7.49 6.31 -5.87
C ASN A 20 8.75 7.08 -6.31
N ALA A 21 8.88 8.37 -5.98
CA ALA A 21 10.05 9.19 -6.29
C ALA A 21 11.08 9.23 -5.15
N VAL A 22 10.70 8.83 -3.93
CA VAL A 22 11.56 8.88 -2.74
C VAL A 22 12.51 7.67 -2.75
N THR A 23 13.81 7.93 -2.65
CA THR A 23 14.84 6.89 -2.55
C THR A 23 15.45 6.76 -1.15
N ALA A 24 15.42 7.84 -0.36
CA ALA A 24 15.84 7.88 1.03
C ALA A 24 14.74 8.56 1.86
N PRO A 25 13.86 7.80 2.53
CA PRO A 25 12.67 8.34 3.18
C PRO A 25 12.99 9.09 4.47
N THR A 26 12.29 10.20 4.66
CA THR A 26 12.17 10.92 5.93
C THR A 26 11.04 10.36 6.79
N ILE A 27 10.92 10.82 8.04
CA ILE A 27 9.78 10.47 8.90
C ILE A 27 8.44 10.92 8.27
N THR A 28 8.40 12.06 7.58
CA THR A 28 7.19 12.50 6.87
C THR A 28 6.84 11.54 5.73
N ASP A 29 7.82 11.01 5.00
CA ASP A 29 7.59 10.04 3.93
C ASP A 29 7.01 8.72 4.48
N PHE A 30 7.51 8.26 5.62
CA PHE A 30 6.92 7.10 6.30
C PHE A 30 5.49 7.38 6.78
N LYS A 31 5.19 8.59 7.27
CA LYS A 31 3.81 8.97 7.63
C LYS A 31 2.89 8.95 6.42
N VAL A 32 3.35 9.45 5.27
CA VAL A 32 2.61 9.37 4.01
C VAL A 32 2.39 7.90 3.63
N MET A 33 3.43 7.07 3.72
CA MET A 33 3.33 5.63 3.45
C MET A 33 2.30 4.95 4.36
N VAL A 34 2.28 5.21 5.67
CA VAL A 34 1.23 4.69 6.58
C VAL A 34 -0.18 5.02 6.08
N LEU A 35 -0.40 6.23 5.59
CA LEU A 35 -1.71 6.66 5.08
C LEU A 35 -2.06 6.00 3.74
N VAL A 36 -1.08 5.84 2.85
CA VAL A 36 -1.23 5.17 1.54
C VAL A 36 -1.55 3.69 1.73
N GLU A 37 -0.77 2.99 2.55
CA GLU A 37 -0.99 1.57 2.88
C GLU A 37 -2.35 1.35 3.56
N ALA A 38 -2.71 2.21 4.52
CA ALA A 38 -4.03 2.13 5.15
C ALA A 38 -5.18 2.42 4.15
N ALA A 39 -4.93 3.24 3.12
CA ALA A 39 -5.89 3.46 2.04
C ALA A 39 -5.99 2.23 1.13
N GLY A 40 -4.89 1.50 0.91
CA GLY A 40 -4.80 0.29 0.10
C GLY A 40 -5.88 -0.74 0.41
N GLN A 41 -6.17 -0.98 1.70
CA GLN A 41 -7.28 -1.84 2.11
C GLN A 41 -8.61 -1.42 1.46
N THR A 42 -8.92 -0.13 1.50
CA THR A 42 -10.16 0.40 0.90
C THR A 42 -10.12 0.33 -0.63
N LEU A 43 -8.97 0.57 -1.26
CA LEU A 43 -8.84 0.47 -2.72
C LEU A 43 -9.15 -0.94 -3.21
N TYR A 44 -8.61 -1.95 -2.51
CA TYR A 44 -8.87 -3.35 -2.78
C TYR A 44 -10.31 -3.74 -2.51
N ASP A 45 -10.87 -3.33 -1.37
CA ASP A 45 -12.27 -3.61 -1.01
C ASP A 45 -13.25 -3.05 -2.06
N VAL A 46 -13.08 -1.78 -2.44
CA VAL A 46 -13.94 -1.12 -3.44
C VAL A 46 -13.72 -1.73 -4.83
N SER A 47 -12.48 -2.09 -5.18
CA SER A 47 -12.20 -2.80 -6.44
C SER A 47 -12.91 -4.16 -6.48
N ALA A 48 -12.96 -4.89 -5.36
CA ALA A 48 -13.65 -6.18 -5.29
C ALA A 48 -15.17 -6.06 -5.52
N GLU A 49 -15.77 -4.90 -5.29
CA GLU A 49 -17.20 -4.66 -5.58
C GLU A 49 -17.49 -4.61 -7.09
N GLY A 50 -16.49 -4.38 -7.94
CA GLY A 50 -16.64 -4.20 -9.38
C GLY A 50 -16.76 -5.50 -10.21
N THR A 51 -16.73 -6.67 -9.58
CA THR A 51 -16.87 -7.98 -10.23
C THR A 51 -17.93 -8.81 -9.53
N ASP A 52 -18.40 -9.92 -10.12
CA ASP A 52 -19.20 -10.94 -9.44
C ASP A 52 -18.44 -12.26 -9.24
N HIS A 53 -17.23 -12.37 -9.78
CA HIS A 53 -16.43 -13.58 -9.67
C HIS A 53 -15.91 -13.76 -8.23
N ALA A 54 -16.46 -14.73 -7.50
CA ALA A 54 -16.16 -14.95 -6.09
C ALA A 54 -14.66 -15.17 -5.80
N GLY A 55 -13.94 -15.91 -6.65
CA GLY A 55 -12.50 -16.13 -6.52
C GLY A 55 -11.67 -14.83 -6.63
N VAL A 56 -11.95 -13.98 -7.63
CA VAL A 56 -11.32 -12.67 -7.79
C VAL A 56 -11.60 -11.77 -6.58
N LYS A 57 -12.86 -11.74 -6.09
CA LYS A 57 -13.22 -10.97 -4.88
C LYS A 57 -12.39 -11.39 -3.67
N ALA A 58 -12.23 -12.69 -3.46
CA ALA A 58 -11.47 -13.20 -2.32
C ALA A 58 -10.00 -12.75 -2.39
N LEU A 59 -9.35 -12.93 -3.55
CA LEU A 59 -7.95 -12.55 -3.75
C LEU A 59 -7.70 -11.06 -3.53
N LEU A 60 -8.59 -10.19 -4.04
CA LEU A 60 -8.48 -8.74 -3.84
C LEU A 60 -8.63 -8.36 -2.35
N LYS A 61 -9.59 -8.96 -1.65
CA LYS A 61 -9.79 -8.70 -0.21
C LYS A 61 -8.62 -9.19 0.64
N ASP A 62 -8.01 -10.31 0.27
CA ASP A 62 -6.83 -10.83 0.96
C ASP A 62 -5.66 -9.84 0.86
N ASN A 63 -5.38 -9.28 -0.33
CA ASN A 63 -4.40 -8.19 -0.48
C ASN A 63 -4.77 -6.99 0.40
N GLY A 64 -6.03 -6.53 0.36
CA GLY A 64 -6.47 -5.39 1.18
C GLY A 64 -6.27 -5.58 2.68
N VAL A 65 -6.43 -6.80 3.21
CA VAL A 65 -6.13 -7.10 4.63
C VAL A 65 -4.63 -7.00 4.93
N GLU A 66 -3.78 -7.38 3.98
CA GLU A 66 -2.32 -7.31 4.09
C GLU A 66 -1.78 -5.88 4.00
N GLU A 67 -2.40 -4.99 3.21
CA GLU A 67 -2.03 -3.55 3.20
C GLU A 67 -2.18 -2.90 4.58
N MET A 68 -3.22 -3.26 5.34
CA MET A 68 -3.35 -2.76 6.71
C MET A 68 -2.25 -3.31 7.64
N LYS A 69 -1.68 -4.48 7.35
CA LYS A 69 -0.48 -4.97 8.05
C LYS A 69 0.75 -4.14 7.63
N HIS A 70 0.88 -3.79 6.36
CA HIS A 70 1.95 -2.94 5.86
C HIS A 70 1.95 -1.59 6.58
N ALA A 71 0.80 -0.93 6.64
CA ALA A 71 0.61 0.34 7.34
C ALA A 71 1.03 0.27 8.82
N ARG A 72 0.71 -0.84 9.52
CA ARG A 72 1.12 -1.06 10.91
C ARG A 72 2.62 -1.25 11.04
N ARG A 73 3.26 -1.98 10.12
CA ARG A 73 4.73 -2.14 10.13
C ARG A 73 5.44 -0.83 9.83
N VAL A 74 4.94 -0.01 8.91
CA VAL A 74 5.51 1.32 8.67
C VAL A 74 5.30 2.25 9.87
N SER A 75 4.15 2.18 10.55
CA SER A 75 3.95 2.89 11.83
C SER A 75 4.99 2.48 12.88
N GLU A 76 5.34 1.19 12.94
CA GLU A 76 6.38 0.70 13.84
C GLU A 76 7.78 1.18 13.44
N VAL A 77 8.07 1.28 12.13
CA VAL A 77 9.30 1.91 11.63
C VAL A 77 9.42 3.36 12.10
N ILE A 78 8.34 4.14 12.05
CA ILE A 78 8.33 5.52 12.59
C ILE A 78 8.71 5.51 14.07
N ARG A 79 8.06 4.65 14.87
CA ARG A 79 8.32 4.54 16.31
C ARG A 79 9.78 4.18 16.61
N LEU A 80 10.36 3.22 15.87
CA LEU A 80 11.75 2.81 16.04
C LEU A 80 12.74 3.93 15.68
N LEU A 81 12.45 4.71 14.63
CA LEU A 81 13.38 5.73 14.13
C LEU A 81 13.27 7.08 14.85
N SER A 82 12.10 7.46 15.36
CA SER A 82 11.87 8.78 15.97
C SER A 82 11.34 8.74 17.40
N GLY A 83 10.85 7.60 17.88
CA GLY A 83 10.11 7.50 19.14
C GLY A 83 8.69 8.06 19.09
N GLU A 84 8.21 8.51 17.93
CA GLU A 84 6.86 9.04 17.74
C GLU A 84 5.87 7.91 17.40
N ASP A 85 4.67 7.95 17.99
CA ASP A 85 3.56 7.10 17.58
C ASP A 85 2.77 7.71 16.41
N PHE A 86 2.63 6.96 15.31
CA PHE A 86 1.82 7.36 14.16
C PHE A 86 0.98 6.17 13.65
N PRO A 87 -0.07 5.75 14.37
CA PRO A 87 -0.83 4.57 13.99
C PRO A 87 -1.59 4.77 12.66
N PRO A 88 -1.82 3.70 11.87
CA PRO A 88 -2.65 3.78 10.69
C PRO A 88 -4.09 4.17 11.07
N PRO A 89 -4.72 5.08 10.32
CA PRO A 89 -6.10 5.48 10.59
C PRO A 89 -7.09 4.40 10.15
N ALA A 90 -8.29 4.41 10.74
CA ALA A 90 -9.45 3.76 10.15
C ALA A 90 -9.83 4.42 8.82
N ARG A 91 -10.66 3.75 8.00
CA ARG A 91 -11.09 4.23 6.68
C ARG A 91 -11.67 5.64 6.73
N GLU A 92 -12.65 5.87 7.61
CA GLU A 92 -13.34 7.14 7.82
C GLU A 92 -12.43 8.27 8.33
N ASP A 93 -11.26 7.89 8.84
CA ASP A 93 -10.27 8.83 9.34
C ASP A 93 -9.10 9.07 8.39
N ASN A 94 -8.98 8.29 7.31
CA ASN A 94 -7.89 8.44 6.36
C ASN A 94 -8.11 9.67 5.45
N PRO A 95 -7.25 10.70 5.51
CA PRO A 95 -7.44 11.92 4.74
C PRO A 95 -7.31 11.71 3.21
N TYR A 96 -6.68 10.62 2.77
CA TYR A 96 -6.54 10.31 1.34
C TYR A 96 -7.74 9.59 0.74
N LEU A 97 -8.73 9.23 1.55
CA LEU A 97 -9.98 8.62 1.10
C LEU A 97 -11.11 9.64 0.93
N THR A 98 -10.78 10.93 0.80
CA THR A 98 -11.74 11.97 0.43
C THR A 98 -11.91 12.03 -1.09
N GLY A 99 -13.16 12.00 -1.58
CA GLY A 99 -13.46 12.16 -3.00
C GLY A 99 -13.49 10.86 -3.78
N HIS A 100 -13.02 10.88 -5.04
CA HIS A 100 -13.02 9.71 -5.90
C HIS A 100 -11.97 8.70 -5.45
N ILE A 101 -12.41 7.48 -5.18
CA ILE A 101 -11.54 6.36 -4.82
C ILE A 101 -11.16 5.64 -6.12
N PRO A 102 -9.86 5.54 -6.46
CA PRO A 102 -9.43 4.81 -7.64
C PRO A 102 -9.72 3.32 -7.47
N VAL A 103 -10.18 2.68 -8.54
CA VAL A 103 -10.48 1.25 -8.58
C VAL A 103 -9.64 0.56 -9.63
N ALA A 104 -9.24 -0.67 -9.37
CA ALA A 104 -8.52 -1.49 -10.34
C ALA A 104 -9.42 -1.77 -11.56
N THR A 105 -8.84 -1.75 -12.75
CA THR A 105 -9.53 -2.21 -13.96
C THR A 105 -9.62 -3.74 -13.91
N LEU A 106 -10.82 -4.27 -13.67
CA LEU A 106 -11.07 -5.71 -13.51
C LEU A 106 -11.17 -6.45 -14.85
N THR A 107 -10.12 -6.33 -15.65
CA THR A 107 -9.86 -7.17 -16.83
C THR A 107 -8.55 -7.94 -16.59
N PRO A 108 -8.29 -9.04 -17.30
CA PRO A 108 -7.01 -9.75 -17.17
C PRO A 108 -5.78 -8.84 -17.37
N GLU A 109 -5.82 -7.95 -18.37
CA GLU A 109 -4.77 -6.97 -18.63
C GLU A 109 -4.66 -5.93 -17.51
N GLY A 110 -5.78 -5.41 -17.02
CA GLY A 110 -5.81 -4.43 -15.94
C GLY A 110 -5.23 -5.00 -14.63
N LEU A 111 -5.57 -6.24 -14.29
CA LEU A 111 -5.04 -6.92 -13.11
C LEU A 111 -3.54 -7.21 -13.24
N ARG A 112 -3.06 -7.60 -14.42
CA ARG A 112 -1.61 -7.75 -14.69
C ARG A 112 -0.86 -6.43 -14.51
N LYS A 113 -1.44 -5.32 -14.97
CA LYS A 113 -0.86 -3.98 -14.75
C LYS A 113 -0.84 -3.58 -13.27
N THR A 114 -1.89 -3.91 -12.52
CA THR A 114 -1.86 -3.72 -11.05
C THR A 114 -0.77 -4.60 -10.42
N ALA A 115 -0.61 -5.84 -10.85
CA ALA A 115 0.44 -6.73 -10.34
C ALA A 115 1.86 -6.16 -10.56
N GLU A 116 2.12 -5.53 -11.71
CA GLU A 116 3.39 -4.82 -11.94
C GLU A 116 3.63 -3.70 -10.91
N SER A 117 2.57 -3.03 -10.46
CA SER A 117 2.67 -1.99 -9.45
C SER A 117 3.03 -2.59 -8.07
N GLU A 118 2.46 -3.74 -7.73
CA GLU A 118 2.81 -4.48 -6.51
C GLU A 118 4.28 -4.94 -6.52
N PHE A 119 4.77 -5.49 -7.64
CA PHE A 119 6.18 -5.87 -7.77
C PHE A 119 7.13 -4.67 -7.69
N ASN A 120 6.69 -3.49 -8.11
CA ASN A 120 7.45 -2.25 -7.90
C ASN A 120 7.44 -1.82 -6.42
N GLY A 121 6.37 -2.12 -5.67
CA GLY A 121 6.29 -1.96 -4.22
C GLY A 121 7.37 -2.73 -3.48
N ASP A 122 7.63 -3.98 -3.86
CA ASP A 122 8.76 -4.78 -3.32
C ASP A 122 10.10 -4.03 -3.48
N GLN A 123 10.40 -3.60 -4.72
CA GLN A 123 11.64 -2.87 -5.01
C GLN A 123 11.73 -1.55 -4.25
N LEU A 124 10.61 -0.83 -4.08
CA LEU A 124 10.54 0.40 -3.32
C LEU A 124 10.90 0.15 -1.85
N TYR A 125 10.27 -0.83 -1.22
CA TYR A 125 10.55 -1.22 0.16
C TYR A 125 12.00 -1.68 0.35
N ALA A 126 12.54 -2.46 -0.59
CA ALA A 126 13.93 -2.88 -0.57
C ALA A 126 14.89 -1.68 -0.67
N THR A 127 14.59 -0.72 -1.54
CA THR A 127 15.37 0.51 -1.72
C THR A 127 15.39 1.32 -0.43
N TRP A 128 14.22 1.54 0.18
CA TRP A 128 14.12 2.28 1.45
C TRP A 128 14.87 1.56 2.56
N ALA A 129 14.68 0.25 2.71
CA ALA A 129 15.36 -0.55 3.72
C ALA A 129 16.90 -0.48 3.62
N ALA A 130 17.45 -0.32 2.42
CA ALA A 130 18.90 -0.18 2.20
C ALA A 130 19.47 1.17 2.69
N THR A 131 18.62 2.18 2.90
CA THR A 131 19.03 3.52 3.36
C THR A 131 18.91 3.73 4.87
N ILE A 132 18.30 2.79 5.58
CA ILE A 132 18.01 2.92 7.02
C ILE A 132 19.08 2.23 7.87
N ASP A 133 19.77 3.02 8.70
CA ASP A 133 20.76 2.53 9.69
C ASP A 133 20.09 2.06 11.00
N HIS A 134 19.04 1.26 10.87
CA HIS A 134 18.34 0.61 11.98
C HIS A 134 17.87 -0.78 11.54
N PRO A 135 18.52 -1.87 12.00
CA PRO A 135 18.35 -3.20 11.42
C PRO A 135 16.92 -3.74 11.54
N GLU A 136 16.25 -3.48 12.67
CA GLU A 136 14.86 -3.89 12.91
C GLU A 136 13.87 -3.16 11.99
N ALA A 137 13.94 -1.83 11.91
CA ALA A 137 13.12 -1.04 10.99
C ALA A 137 13.33 -1.47 9.52
N ALA A 138 14.58 -1.68 9.11
CA ALA A 138 14.88 -2.15 7.76
C ALA A 138 14.32 -3.57 7.49
N ALA A 139 14.26 -4.44 8.52
CA ALA A 139 13.66 -5.77 8.38
C ALA A 139 12.14 -5.71 8.19
N LEU A 140 11.44 -4.81 8.89
CA LEU A 140 10.01 -4.58 8.72
C LEU A 140 9.67 -4.11 7.30
N LEU A 141 10.47 -3.19 6.75
CA LEU A 141 10.30 -2.73 5.36
C LEU A 141 10.49 -3.87 4.36
N ARG A 142 11.56 -4.66 4.50
CA ARG A 142 11.77 -5.84 3.64
C ARG A 142 10.64 -6.86 3.75
N GLN A 143 10.04 -7.00 4.93
CA GLN A 143 8.90 -7.89 5.10
C GLN A 143 7.69 -7.39 4.29
N ASN A 144 7.38 -6.09 4.31
CA ASN A 144 6.33 -5.54 3.44
C ASN A 144 6.65 -5.85 1.97
N GLY A 145 7.89 -5.60 1.53
CA GLY A 145 8.26 -5.86 0.13
C GLY A 145 8.03 -7.30 -0.34
N VAL A 146 8.32 -8.29 0.51
CA VAL A 146 8.01 -9.71 0.21
C VAL A 146 6.51 -9.94 0.08
N GLU A 147 5.71 -9.33 0.96
CA GLU A 147 4.24 -9.43 0.94
C GLU A 147 3.65 -8.71 -0.31
N GLU A 148 4.26 -7.62 -0.80
CA GLU A 148 3.88 -7.00 -2.09
C GLU A 148 4.11 -7.94 -3.29
N SER A 149 5.21 -8.68 -3.27
CA SER A 149 5.43 -9.73 -4.28
C SER A 149 4.32 -10.79 -4.27
N ASP A 150 3.82 -11.15 -3.08
CA ASP A 150 2.66 -12.04 -2.95
C ASP A 150 1.36 -11.38 -3.45
N HIS A 151 1.16 -10.07 -3.21
CA HIS A 151 0.03 -9.31 -3.76
C HIS A 151 0.00 -9.37 -5.28
N GLY A 152 1.14 -9.12 -5.93
CA GLY A 152 1.27 -9.21 -7.38
C GLY A 152 0.92 -10.60 -7.90
N ASN A 153 1.39 -11.67 -7.23
CA ASN A 153 1.06 -13.04 -7.59
C ASN A 153 -0.45 -13.34 -7.47
N ARG A 154 -1.13 -12.85 -6.43
CA ARG A 154 -2.59 -13.00 -6.28
C ARG A 154 -3.36 -12.26 -7.37
N LEU A 155 -2.88 -11.11 -7.82
CA LEU A 155 -3.46 -10.38 -8.95
C LEU A 155 -3.29 -11.13 -10.29
N LEU A 156 -2.13 -11.76 -10.51
CA LEU A 156 -1.92 -12.64 -11.68
C LEU A 156 -2.85 -13.85 -11.64
N GLN A 157 -3.08 -14.43 -10.46
CA GLN A 157 -4.05 -15.50 -10.27
C GLN A 157 -5.48 -15.02 -10.57
N ALA A 158 -5.85 -13.82 -10.10
CA ALA A 158 -7.15 -13.21 -10.39
C ALA A 158 -7.34 -12.97 -11.90
N ALA A 159 -6.30 -12.52 -12.61
CA ALA A 159 -6.33 -12.35 -14.05
C ALA A 159 -6.62 -13.68 -14.77
N ALA A 160 -5.94 -14.77 -14.37
CA ALA A 160 -6.16 -16.09 -14.93
C ALA A 160 -7.58 -16.63 -14.69
N LEU A 161 -8.20 -16.31 -13.54
CA LEU A 161 -9.58 -16.68 -13.25
C LEU A 161 -10.60 -16.00 -14.18
N LEU A 162 -10.28 -14.82 -14.72
CA LEU A 162 -11.15 -14.12 -15.67
C LEU A 162 -10.97 -14.57 -17.13
N GLU A 163 -9.95 -15.38 -17.42
CA GLU A 163 -9.67 -15.92 -18.75
C GLU A 163 -10.25 -17.33 -18.96
N GLY A 164 -10.57 -18.03 -17.87
CA GLY A 164 -11.20 -19.37 -17.87
C GLY A 164 -12.71 -19.32 -17.72
#